data_AF-Q8WQ48-F1
#
_entry.id   AF-Q8WQ48-F1
#
_cell.length_a   1.000
_cell.length_b   1.000
_cell.length_c   1.000
_cell.angle_alpha   90.00
_cell.angle_beta   90.00
_cell.angle_gamma   90.00
#
_symmetry.space_group_name_H-M   'P 1'
#
loop_
_entity.id
_entity.type
_entity.pdbx_description
1 polymer ?
#
loop_
_entity_poly.entity_id
_entity_poly.type
_entity_poly.pdbx_seq_one_letter_code
_entity_poly.pdbx_strand_id
1 'polypeptide(L)'
;AGGIAEMSHMGHEIREITDALDAAGNTTAAIGKGFAIASAAFVALALYGAYVSRVSIPVVNILDARVMPGLLFGAMLPYWFSAMTMKSVGVAAMDMVNEIRRQFQDPEVADGRREPDYESCVAIATQAALHQMIAPAALVMLTPIIVGVLFGKYTLAGVLPGAIVSGVQMAISASNTGGAWDNA
;
A
#
# COMPACT_ATOMS: atom_id res chain seq x y z
N ALA A 1 8.42 -8.51 19.05
CA ALA A 1 8.85 -9.14 20.32
C ALA A 1 8.44 -10.61 20.35
N GLY A 2 7.17 -10.93 20.11
CA GLY A 2 6.68 -12.33 20.12
C GLY A 2 7.44 -13.29 19.21
N GLY A 3 7.81 -12.87 17.99
CA GLY A 3 8.64 -13.71 17.11
C GLY A 3 10.01 -14.08 17.70
N ILE A 4 10.67 -13.18 18.43
CA ILE A 4 11.95 -13.48 19.12
C ILE A 4 11.70 -14.45 20.28
N ALA A 5 10.62 -14.25 21.04
CA ALA A 5 10.24 -15.14 22.13
C ALA A 5 9.98 -16.57 21.63
N GLU A 6 9.29 -16.72 20.50
CA GLU A 6 9.04 -17.99 19.83
C GLU A 6 10.34 -18.66 19.37
N MET A 7 11.18 -17.93 18.62
CA MET A 7 12.45 -18.46 18.09
C MET A 7 13.47 -18.79 19.18
N SER A 8 13.34 -18.19 20.37
CA SER A 8 14.23 -18.43 21.52
C SER A 8 13.63 -19.45 22.52
N HIS A 9 12.51 -20.10 22.17
CA HIS A 9 11.80 -21.07 23.01
C HIS A 9 11.51 -20.57 24.43
N MET A 10 11.11 -19.30 24.54
CA MET A 10 10.71 -18.70 25.82
C MET A 10 9.38 -19.29 26.32
N GLY A 11 9.08 -19.11 27.61
CA GLY A 11 7.88 -19.68 28.23
C GLY A 11 6.57 -19.16 27.62
N HIS A 12 5.53 -19.99 27.64
CA HIS A 12 4.21 -19.68 27.06
C HIS A 12 3.60 -18.37 27.57
N GLU A 13 3.77 -18.08 28.86
CA GLU A 13 3.31 -16.82 29.48
C GLU A 13 3.91 -15.58 28.81
N ILE A 14 5.16 -15.65 28.34
CA ILE A 14 5.81 -14.55 27.63
C ILE A 14 5.18 -14.36 26.25
N ARG A 15 4.83 -15.46 25.56
CA ARG A 15 4.15 -15.40 24.27
C ARG A 15 2.77 -14.78 24.40
N GLU A 16 1.97 -15.21 25.38
CA GLU A 16 0.65 -14.64 25.69
C GLU A 16 0.71 -13.12 25.93
N ILE A 17 1.68 -12.65 26.72
CA ILE A 17 1.88 -11.22 26.95
C ILE A 17 2.23 -10.50 25.65
N THR A 18 3.15 -11.07 24.85
CA THR A 18 3.55 -10.43 23.59
C THR A 18 2.44 -10.42 22.53
N ASP A 19 1.56 -11.42 22.52
CA ASP A 19 0.43 -11.50 21.59
C ASP A 19 -0.65 -10.49 21.97
N ALA A 20 -0.92 -10.31 23.26
CA ALA A 20 -1.80 -9.25 23.75
C ALA A 20 -1.29 -7.85 23.35
N LEU A 21 0.04 -7.64 23.42
CA LEU A 21 0.68 -6.39 22.97
C LEU A 21 0.63 -6.22 21.44
N ASP A 22 0.78 -7.30 20.68
CA ASP A 22 0.73 -7.28 19.21
C ASP A 22 -0.68 -6.90 18.71
N ALA A 23 -1.73 -7.49 19.28
CA ALA A 23 -3.11 -7.15 18.95
C ALA A 23 -3.46 -5.67 19.24
N ALA A 24 -2.97 -5.13 20.36
CA ALA A 24 -3.06 -3.70 20.65
C ALA A 24 -2.25 -2.84 19.67
N GLY A 25 -1.08 -3.33 19.25
CA GLY A 25 -0.23 -2.74 18.22
C GLY A 25 -0.94 -2.65 16.87
N ASN A 26 -1.62 -3.71 16.44
CA ASN A 26 -2.40 -3.75 15.19
C ASN A 26 -3.51 -2.69 15.17
N THR A 27 -4.20 -2.51 16.30
CA THR A 27 -5.20 -1.45 16.48
C THR A 27 -4.57 -0.07 16.38
N THR A 28 -3.43 0.15 17.04
CA THR A 28 -2.68 1.41 17.00
C THR A 28 -2.18 1.71 15.58
N ALA A 29 -1.74 0.70 14.84
CA ALA A 29 -1.34 0.83 13.44
C ALA A 29 -2.50 1.25 12.54
N ALA A 30 -3.71 0.71 12.74
CA ALA A 30 -4.90 1.14 12.02
C ALA A 30 -5.27 2.60 12.31
N ILE A 31 -5.19 3.04 13.58
CA ILE A 31 -5.40 4.44 13.97
C ILE A 31 -4.36 5.35 13.27
N GLY A 32 -3.09 4.94 13.28
CA GLY A 32 -2.02 5.68 12.59
C GLY A 32 -2.25 5.83 11.09
N LYS A 33 -2.69 4.76 10.41
CA LYS A 33 -3.09 4.80 8.99
C LYS A 33 -4.26 5.77 8.77
N GLY A 34 -5.28 5.73 9.64
CA GLY A 34 -6.41 6.66 9.59
C GLY A 34 -5.99 8.13 9.67
N PHE A 35 -5.10 8.47 10.61
CA PHE A 35 -4.58 9.83 10.75
C PHE A 35 -3.76 10.28 9.53
N ALA A 36 -2.91 9.39 8.99
CA ALA A 36 -2.13 9.64 7.79
C ALA A 36 -3.05 9.89 6.57
N ILE A 37 -4.11 9.10 6.39
CA ILE A 37 -5.05 9.26 5.27
C ILE A 37 -5.82 10.58 5.39
N ALA A 38 -6.33 10.89 6.59
CA ALA A 38 -7.08 12.12 6.82
C ALA A 38 -6.22 13.37 6.61
N SER A 39 -5.02 13.40 7.19
CA SER A 39 -4.07 14.51 6.99
C SER A 39 -3.67 14.67 5.53
N ALA A 40 -3.39 13.57 4.83
CA ALA A 40 -3.10 13.59 3.39
C ALA A 40 -4.26 14.15 2.57
N ALA A 41 -5.51 13.81 2.90
CA ALA A 41 -6.69 14.33 2.22
C ALA A 41 -6.83 15.86 2.39
N PHE A 42 -6.64 16.38 3.61
CA PHE A 42 -6.68 17.83 3.87
C PHE A 42 -5.55 18.58 3.17
N VAL A 43 -4.33 18.07 3.22
CA VAL A 43 -3.19 18.67 2.52
C VAL A 43 -3.40 18.63 1.00
N ALA A 44 -3.87 17.51 0.46
CA ALA A 44 -4.15 17.39 -0.97
C ALA A 44 -5.24 18.36 -1.44
N LEU A 45 -6.28 18.58 -0.63
CA LEU A 45 -7.32 19.58 -0.93
C LEU A 45 -6.75 21.01 -0.92
N ALA A 46 -5.91 21.34 0.05
CA ALA A 46 -5.24 22.64 0.11
C ALA A 46 -4.29 22.86 -1.08
N LEU A 47 -3.48 21.85 -1.42
CA LEU A 47 -2.59 21.87 -2.59
C LEU A 47 -3.37 21.95 -3.90
N TYR A 48 -4.54 21.34 -4.00
CA TYR A 48 -5.43 21.47 -5.15
C TYR A 48 -5.93 22.91 -5.32
N GLY A 49 -6.36 23.57 -4.23
CA GLY A 49 -6.72 24.99 -4.27
C GLY A 49 -5.55 25.90 -4.68
N ALA A 50 -4.35 25.61 -4.16
CA ALA A 50 -3.12 26.31 -4.55
C ALA A 50 -2.77 26.09 -6.03
N TYR A 51 -2.93 24.86 -6.53
CA TYR A 51 -2.72 24.52 -7.94
C TYR A 51 -3.65 25.32 -8.86
N VAL A 52 -4.96 25.29 -8.62
CA VAL A 52 -5.98 26.00 -9.41
C VAL A 52 -5.65 27.50 -9.51
N SER A 53 -5.23 28.08 -8.39
CA SER A 53 -4.80 29.49 -8.32
C SER A 53 -3.51 29.72 -9.12
N ARG A 54 -2.50 28.87 -8.93
CA ARG A 54 -1.17 29.00 -9.54
C ARG A 54 -1.19 28.88 -11.06
N VAL A 55 -2.10 28.06 -11.60
CA VAL A 55 -2.28 27.86 -13.04
C VAL A 55 -3.36 28.79 -13.63
N SER A 56 -3.89 29.72 -12.84
CA SER A 56 -4.87 30.72 -13.25
C SER A 56 -6.10 30.11 -13.91
N ILE A 57 -6.71 29.11 -13.26
CA ILE A 57 -8.02 28.60 -13.65
C ILE A 57 -9.08 29.40 -12.88
N PRO A 58 -9.95 30.18 -13.55
CA PRO A 58 -10.90 31.05 -12.88
C PRO A 58 -12.00 30.26 -12.14
N VAL A 59 -12.52 29.21 -12.78
CA VAL A 59 -13.52 28.30 -12.21
C VAL A 59 -13.26 26.90 -12.77
N VAL A 60 -13.25 25.89 -11.89
CA VAL A 60 -13.25 24.49 -12.29
C VAL A 60 -14.71 24.04 -12.43
N ASN A 61 -15.19 23.94 -13.66
CA ASN A 61 -16.54 23.43 -13.94
C ASN A 61 -16.48 21.93 -14.18
N ILE A 62 -17.16 21.14 -13.33
CA ILE A 62 -17.21 19.68 -13.47
C ILE A 62 -17.89 19.25 -14.78
N LEU A 63 -18.80 20.07 -15.33
CA LEU A 63 -19.47 19.79 -16.60
C LEU A 63 -18.60 20.10 -17.83
N ASP A 64 -17.39 20.64 -17.65
CA ASP A 64 -16.45 20.86 -18.74
C ASP A 64 -15.96 19.50 -19.27
N ALA A 65 -16.01 19.33 -20.59
CA ALA A 65 -15.60 18.11 -21.29
C ALA A 65 -14.11 17.74 -21.07
N ARG A 66 -13.29 18.66 -20.55
CA ARG A 66 -11.88 18.40 -20.18
C ARG A 66 -11.73 17.96 -18.73
N VAL A 67 -12.60 18.43 -17.84
CA VAL A 67 -12.53 18.19 -16.39
C VAL A 67 -13.17 16.85 -16.03
N MET A 68 -14.37 16.57 -16.55
CA MET A 68 -15.10 15.33 -16.20
C MET A 68 -14.31 14.05 -16.54
N PRO A 69 -13.70 13.91 -17.74
CA PRO A 69 -12.87 12.73 -18.03
C PRO A 69 -11.63 12.66 -17.14
N GLY A 70 -11.04 13.81 -16.80
CA GLY A 70 -9.94 13.88 -15.83
C GLY A 70 -10.37 13.35 -14.47
N LEU A 71 -11.55 13.74 -13.98
CA LEU A 71 -12.09 13.26 -12.70
C LEU A 71 -12.31 11.76 -12.69
N LEU A 72 -12.91 11.21 -13.75
CA LEU A 72 -13.09 9.75 -13.89
C LEU A 72 -11.76 9.01 -13.95
N PHE A 73 -10.80 9.51 -14.73
CA PHE A 73 -9.48 8.92 -14.83
C PHE A 73 -8.75 8.97 -13.48
N GLY A 74 -8.78 10.11 -12.80
CA GLY A 74 -8.20 10.30 -11.46
C GLY A 74 -8.79 9.35 -10.43
N ALA A 75 -10.11 9.15 -10.45
CA ALA A 75 -10.79 8.24 -9.54
C ALA A 75 -10.40 6.76 -9.76
N MET A 76 -9.95 6.40 -10.97
CA MET A 76 -9.49 5.06 -11.30
C MET A 76 -8.04 4.79 -10.83
N LEU A 77 -7.20 5.83 -10.73
CA LEU A 77 -5.78 5.67 -10.38
C LEU A 77 -5.51 4.91 -9.06
N PRO A 78 -6.24 5.14 -7.96
CA PRO A 78 -6.05 4.36 -6.74
C PRO A 78 -6.30 2.86 -6.93
N TYR A 79 -7.27 2.49 -7.76
CA TYR A 79 -7.55 1.09 -8.08
C TYR A 79 -6.45 0.47 -8.93
N TRP A 80 -5.93 1.21 -9.91
CA TRP A 80 -4.81 0.75 -10.71
C TRP A 80 -3.56 0.57 -9.85
N PHE A 81 -3.25 1.54 -9.00
CA PHE A 81 -2.15 1.43 -8.03
C PHE A 81 -2.31 0.18 -7.15
N SER A 82 -3.49 -0.03 -6.57
CA SER A 82 -3.76 -1.21 -5.73
C SER A 82 -3.68 -2.52 -6.50
N ALA A 83 -4.16 -2.58 -7.74
CA ALA A 83 -4.07 -3.79 -8.55
C ALA A 83 -2.61 -4.18 -8.80
N MET A 84 -1.73 -3.20 -9.02
CA MET A 84 -0.30 -3.43 -9.20
C MET A 84 0.35 -3.93 -7.91
N THR A 85 0.16 -3.21 -6.79
CA THR A 85 0.79 -3.60 -5.52
C THR A 85 0.30 -4.97 -5.03
N MET A 86 -1.01 -5.24 -5.11
CA MET A 86 -1.58 -6.51 -4.67
C MET A 86 -1.11 -7.68 -5.54
N LYS A 87 -1.01 -7.49 -6.87
CA LYS A 87 -0.45 -8.50 -7.77
C LYS A 87 1.02 -8.77 -7.45
N SER A 88 1.80 -7.72 -7.21
CA SER A 88 3.23 -7.85 -6.87
C SER A 88 3.45 -8.64 -5.57
N VAL A 89 2.65 -8.36 -4.53
CA VAL A 89 2.67 -9.15 -3.29
C VAL A 89 2.28 -10.60 -3.55
N GLY A 90 1.24 -10.86 -4.36
CA GLY A 90 0.80 -12.22 -4.68
C GLY A 90 1.88 -13.06 -5.39
N VAL A 91 2.61 -12.47 -6.34
CA VAL A 91 3.73 -13.16 -7.02
C VAL A 91 4.85 -13.47 -6.03
N ALA A 92 5.29 -12.47 -5.27
CA ALA A 92 6.37 -12.65 -4.28
C ALA A 92 6.01 -13.67 -3.19
N ALA A 93 4.76 -13.66 -2.73
CA ALA A 93 4.27 -14.63 -1.75
C ALA A 93 4.26 -16.05 -2.31
N MET A 94 3.91 -16.24 -3.59
CA MET A 94 3.94 -17.56 -4.22
C MET A 94 5.37 -18.10 -4.33
N ASP A 95 6.33 -17.25 -4.70
CA ASP A 95 7.74 -17.62 -4.74
C ASP A 95 8.26 -17.99 -3.34
N MET A 96 7.89 -17.21 -2.31
CA MET A 96 8.19 -17.50 -0.91
C MET A 96 7.62 -18.86 -0.47
N VAL A 97 6.35 -19.15 -0.79
CA VAL A 97 5.72 -20.44 -0.44
C VAL A 97 6.42 -21.61 -1.13
N ASN A 98 6.79 -21.46 -2.40
CA ASN A 98 7.50 -22.50 -3.12
C ASN A 98 8.90 -22.75 -2.53
N GLU A 99 9.60 -21.70 -2.10
CA GLU A 99 10.90 -21.82 -1.45
C GLU A 99 10.79 -22.49 -0.07
N ILE A 100 9.83 -22.08 0.76
CA ILE A 100 9.55 -22.74 2.04
C ILE A 100 9.24 -24.22 1.80
N ARG A 101 8.37 -24.55 0.84
CA ARG A 101 8.06 -25.95 0.49
C ARG A 101 9.30 -26.74 0.07
N ARG A 102 10.20 -26.13 -0.71
CA ARG A 102 11.46 -26.75 -1.13
C ARG A 102 12.34 -27.06 0.08
N GLN A 103 12.46 -26.15 1.04
CA GLN A 103 13.25 -26.37 2.25
C GLN A 103 12.64 -27.44 3.17
N PHE A 104 11.31 -27.44 3.34
CA PHE A 104 10.59 -28.42 4.15
C PHE A 104 10.55 -29.84 3.55
N GLN A 105 11.00 -30.04 2.30
CA GLN A 105 11.22 -31.38 1.75
C GLN A 105 12.45 -32.07 2.35
N ASP A 106 13.40 -31.31 2.92
CA ASP A 106 14.52 -31.85 3.69
C ASP A 106 14.02 -32.25 5.09
N PRO A 107 14.01 -33.55 5.44
CA PRO A 107 13.53 -34.01 6.74
C PRO A 107 14.32 -33.42 7.92
N GLU A 108 15.59 -33.07 7.74
CA GLU A 108 16.39 -32.49 8.81
C GLU A 108 15.94 -31.07 9.18
N VAL A 109 15.45 -30.31 8.19
CA VAL A 109 14.87 -28.98 8.39
C VAL A 109 13.47 -29.10 8.98
N ALA A 110 12.66 -30.04 8.49
CA ALA A 110 11.31 -30.28 9.01
C ALA A 110 11.30 -30.77 10.48
N ASP A 111 12.26 -31.61 10.85
CA ASP A 111 12.44 -32.09 12.23
C ASP A 111 13.15 -31.06 13.14
N GLY A 112 13.59 -29.92 12.60
CA GLY A 112 14.29 -28.87 13.34
C GLY A 112 15.72 -29.23 13.75
N ARG A 113 16.33 -30.24 13.13
CA ARG A 113 17.71 -30.68 13.41
C ARG A 113 18.74 -29.83 12.67
N ARG A 114 18.35 -29.28 11.52
CA ARG A 114 19.16 -28.40 10.68
C ARG A 114 18.49 -27.03 10.57
N GLU A 115 19.30 -25.98 10.64
CA GLU A 115 18.81 -24.62 10.44
C GLU A 115 18.33 -24.41 8.99
N PRO A 116 17.16 -23.78 8.78
CA PRO A 116 16.66 -23.44 7.46
C PRO A 116 17.49 -22.31 6.82
N ASP A 117 17.40 -22.21 5.50
CA ASP A 117 18.05 -21.15 4.74
C ASP A 117 17.18 -19.88 4.74
N TYR A 118 17.49 -18.99 5.70
CA TYR A 118 16.84 -17.70 5.81
C TYR A 118 17.25 -16.71 4.69
N GLU A 119 18.47 -16.84 4.15
CA GLU A 119 19.02 -15.91 3.17
C GLU A 119 18.22 -15.97 1.86
N SER A 120 17.87 -17.19 1.40
CA SER A 120 17.03 -17.38 0.21
C SER A 120 15.66 -16.69 0.34
N CYS A 121 14.98 -16.82 1.49
CA CYS A 121 13.71 -16.15 1.75
C CYS A 121 13.86 -14.62 1.74
N VAL A 122 14.89 -14.09 2.39
CA VAL A 122 15.19 -12.65 2.40
C VAL A 122 15.50 -12.15 1.00
N ALA A 123 16.25 -12.90 0.20
CA ALA A 123 16.60 -12.54 -1.17
C ALA A 123 15.36 -12.45 -2.07
N ILE A 124 14.43 -13.41 -1.99
CA ILE A 124 13.17 -13.39 -2.74
C ILE A 124 12.35 -12.13 -2.42
N ALA A 125 12.13 -11.86 -1.13
CA ALA A 125 11.36 -10.69 -0.70
C ALA A 125 12.04 -9.38 -1.14
N THR A 126 13.36 -9.29 -0.98
CA THR A 126 14.15 -8.10 -1.33
C THR A 126 14.13 -7.83 -2.84
N GLN A 127 14.41 -8.85 -3.65
CA GLN A 127 14.46 -8.71 -5.11
C GLN A 127 13.08 -8.37 -5.68
N ALA A 128 12.02 -8.99 -5.15
CA ALA A 128 10.66 -8.69 -5.55
C ALA A 128 10.27 -7.25 -5.17
N ALA A 129 10.54 -6.82 -3.93
CA ALA A 129 10.22 -5.47 -3.48
C ALA A 129 10.93 -4.39 -4.31
N LEU A 130 12.22 -4.57 -4.60
CA LEU A 130 13.02 -3.62 -5.37
C LEU A 130 12.53 -3.46 -6.82
N HIS A 131 12.21 -4.56 -7.50
CA HIS A 131 11.73 -4.49 -8.88
C HIS A 131 10.28 -4.03 -8.97
N GLN A 132 9.41 -4.53 -8.08
CA GLN A 132 7.97 -4.31 -8.19
C GLN A 132 7.53 -2.92 -7.73
N MET A 133 8.32 -2.21 -6.92
CA MET A 133 7.97 -0.84 -6.49
C MET A 133 8.04 0.20 -7.61
N ILE A 134 8.82 -0.07 -8.67
CA ILE A 134 9.11 0.92 -9.72
C ILE A 134 7.85 1.32 -10.47
N ALA A 135 7.02 0.33 -10.85
CA ALA A 135 5.85 0.60 -11.67
C ALA A 135 4.77 1.43 -10.92
N PRO A 136 4.39 1.11 -9.67
CA PRO A 136 3.45 1.95 -8.91
C PRO A 136 3.99 3.36 -8.67
N ALA A 137 5.29 3.50 -8.40
CA ALA A 137 5.93 4.81 -8.22
C ALA A 137 5.91 5.63 -9.52
N ALA A 138 6.23 5.00 -10.65
CA ALA A 138 6.17 5.64 -11.96
C ALA A 138 4.74 6.09 -12.31
N LEU A 139 3.71 5.28 -12.01
CA LEU A 139 2.31 5.66 -12.20
C LEU A 139 1.98 6.97 -11.48
N VAL A 140 2.34 7.09 -10.20
CA VAL A 140 2.03 8.28 -9.38
C VAL A 140 2.84 9.50 -9.86
N MET A 141 4.14 9.33 -10.12
CA MET A 141 5.02 10.44 -10.50
C MET A 141 4.75 10.96 -11.93
N LEU A 142 4.47 10.06 -12.87
CA LEU A 142 4.29 10.42 -14.27
C LEU A 142 2.88 10.92 -14.56
N THR A 143 1.85 10.50 -13.80
CA THR A 143 0.47 10.91 -14.07
C THR A 143 0.30 12.43 -14.18
N PRO A 144 0.72 13.27 -13.20
CA PRO A 144 0.54 14.72 -13.30
C PRO A 144 1.31 15.33 -14.47
N ILE A 145 2.50 14.79 -14.78
CA ILE A 145 3.35 15.27 -15.88
C ILE A 145 2.69 14.96 -17.23
N ILE A 146 2.31 13.70 -17.45
CA ILE A 146 1.70 13.23 -18.70
C ILE A 146 0.36 13.94 -18.90
N VAL A 147 -0.51 13.96 -17.90
CA VAL A 147 -1.82 14.61 -18.01
C VAL A 147 -1.67 16.12 -18.20
N GLY A 148 -0.79 16.75 -17.43
CA GLY A 148 -0.54 18.19 -17.50
C GLY A 148 0.01 18.65 -18.85
N VAL A 149 0.93 17.89 -19.45
CA VAL A 149 1.57 18.23 -20.74
C VAL A 149 0.67 17.90 -21.92
N LEU A 150 0.00 16.73 -21.92
CA LEU A 150 -0.78 16.28 -23.09
C LEU A 150 -2.22 16.80 -23.11
N PHE A 151 -2.88 16.86 -21.96
CA PHE A 151 -4.30 17.22 -21.85
C PHE A 151 -4.54 18.60 -21.20
N GLY A 152 -3.50 19.17 -20.61
CA GLY A 152 -3.50 20.52 -20.07
C GLY A 152 -4.03 20.63 -18.64
N LYS A 153 -3.96 21.86 -18.13
CA LYS A 153 -4.27 22.18 -16.73
C LYS A 153 -5.71 21.89 -16.29
N TYR A 154 -6.68 21.97 -17.21
CA TYR A 154 -8.09 21.71 -16.89
C TYR A 154 -8.35 20.22 -16.64
N THR A 155 -7.76 19.34 -17.44
CA THR A 155 -7.88 17.88 -17.22
C THR A 155 -7.15 17.45 -15.96
N LEU A 156 -5.96 17.98 -15.71
CA LEU A 156 -5.25 17.73 -14.44
C LEU A 156 -6.05 18.24 -13.23
N ALA A 157 -6.72 19.38 -13.35
CA ALA A 157 -7.65 19.88 -12.32
C ALA A 157 -8.84 18.94 -12.07
N GLY A 158 -9.20 18.07 -13.02
CA GLY A 158 -10.16 16.98 -12.79
C GLY A 158 -9.50 15.76 -12.12
N VAL A 159 -8.31 15.36 -12.57
CA VAL A 159 -7.59 14.17 -12.05
C VAL A 159 -7.32 14.27 -10.55
N LEU A 160 -6.84 15.42 -10.07
CA LEU A 160 -6.48 15.62 -8.68
C LEU A 160 -7.64 15.36 -7.70
N PRO A 161 -8.82 16.02 -7.80
CA PRO A 161 -9.93 15.74 -6.92
C PRO A 161 -10.48 14.32 -7.09
N GLY A 162 -10.49 13.77 -8.31
CA GLY A 162 -10.89 12.38 -8.55
C GLY A 162 -10.04 11.37 -7.78
N ALA A 163 -8.70 11.54 -7.81
CA ALA A 163 -7.78 10.69 -7.08
C ALA A 163 -7.94 10.83 -5.55
N ILE A 164 -8.21 12.04 -5.05
CA ILE A 164 -8.44 12.27 -3.61
C ILE A 164 -9.71 11.56 -3.13
N VAL A 165 -10.86 11.84 -3.75
CA VAL A 165 -12.15 11.33 -3.25
C VAL A 165 -12.27 9.82 -3.36
N SER A 166 -11.66 9.22 -4.39
CA SER A 166 -11.62 7.77 -4.58
C SER A 166 -10.57 7.12 -3.67
N GLY A 167 -9.36 7.70 -3.62
CA GLY A 167 -8.23 7.13 -2.89
C GLY A 167 -8.46 7.04 -1.39
N VAL A 168 -9.12 8.04 -0.80
CA VAL A 168 -9.46 8.04 0.63
C VAL A 168 -10.36 6.85 0.99
N GLN A 169 -11.39 6.58 0.19
CA GLN A 169 -12.33 5.47 0.45
C GLN A 169 -11.62 4.12 0.37
N MET A 170 -10.79 3.93 -0.66
CA MET A 170 -10.02 2.71 -0.86
C MET A 170 -8.99 2.51 0.27
N ALA A 171 -8.26 3.56 0.66
CA ALA A 171 -7.24 3.47 1.70
C ALA A 171 -7.82 3.14 3.07
N ILE A 172 -8.95 3.74 3.45
CA ILE A 172 -9.63 3.47 4.73
C ILE A 172 -10.16 2.03 4.75
N SER A 173 -10.89 1.64 3.70
CA SER A 173 -11.48 0.29 3.64
C SER A 173 -10.41 -0.81 3.64
N ALA A 174 -9.33 -0.66 2.89
CA ALA A 174 -8.23 -1.63 2.87
C ALA A 174 -7.51 -1.73 4.23
N SER A 175 -7.23 -0.58 4.86
CA SER A 175 -6.52 -0.53 6.15
C SER A 175 -7.34 -1.17 7.28
N ASN A 176 -8.64 -0.84 7.34
CA ASN A 176 -9.51 -1.34 8.40
C ASN A 176 -9.87 -2.81 8.19
N THR A 177 -10.10 -3.25 6.94
CA THR A 177 -10.35 -4.67 6.65
C THR A 177 -9.13 -5.52 7.01
N GLY A 178 -7.93 -5.07 6.64
CA GLY A 178 -6.69 -5.76 7.01
C GLY A 178 -6.51 -5.87 8.52
N GLY A 179 -6.67 -4.76 9.26
CA GLY A 179 -6.55 -4.78 10.71
C GLY A 179 -7.64 -5.60 11.41
N ALA A 180 -8.84 -5.65 10.85
CA ALA A 180 -9.93 -6.47 11.38
C ALA A 180 -9.66 -7.97 11.20
N TRP A 181 -9.12 -8.40 10.04
CA TRP A 181 -8.72 -9.80 9.83
C TRP A 181 -7.50 -10.22 10.64
N ASP A 182 -6.60 -9.28 10.97
CA ASP A 182 -5.42 -9.57 11.80
C ASP A 182 -5.80 -9.83 13.26
N ASN A 183 -6.87 -9.18 13.74
CA ASN A 183 -7.35 -9.29 15.12
C ASN A 183 -8.54 -10.26 15.31
N ALA A 184 -9.01 -10.91 14.23
CA ALA A 184 -10.13 -11.86 14.26
C ALA A 184 -9.64 -13.31 14.39
#